data_AF-A0A8T1VUW2-F1
#
_entry.id   AF-A0A8T1VUW2-F1
#
_cell.length_a   1.000
_cell.length_b   1.000
_cell.length_c   1.000
_cell.angle_alpha   90.00
_cell.angle_beta   90.00
_cell.angle_gamma   90.00
#
_symmetry.space_group_name_H-M   'P 1'
#
loop_
_entity.id
_entity.type
_entity.pdbx_description
1 polymer ?
#
loop_
_entity_poly.entity_id
_entity_poly.type
_entity_poly.pdbx_seq_one_letter_code
_entity_poly.pdbx_strand_id
1 'polypeptide(L)'
;MQPANAINGKSKRNSCNETKDEPLRPYMSGLEKQKEGGQRPSSSVTKYSSTKALSYEGLLSEEELVVLRVIVAREAGLDELLRCCCSFQDDQRVELLESLIRVRDLSLATVDAIAGWRRRMIQIRPFRWRNMNYALKMTSDLDFVSKSQLATAAMDGVRLPRRNPLSTIGGLDQSMRAFWAIEMPEEEDLSVLLDSASFAPSHVSVDLPSKIRLAECFLLYEERRYGKFSRGQAAADHRLKELVQKEAEYSSKARFGASEPET
;
A
#
# COMPACT_ATOMS: atom_id res chain seq x y z
N MET A 1 -18.56 49.21 47.80
CA MET A 1 -18.59 49.38 46.33
C MET A 1 -17.17 49.70 45.87
N GLN A 2 -16.53 48.74 45.20
CA GLN A 2 -15.22 48.84 44.52
C GLN A 2 -15.39 48.17 43.15
N PRO A 3 -14.77 48.67 42.07
CA PRO A 3 -14.96 48.11 40.74
C PRO A 3 -14.02 46.92 40.45
N ALA A 4 -14.51 46.06 39.57
CA ALA A 4 -13.94 44.78 39.15
C ALA A 4 -12.67 44.94 38.29
N ASN A 5 -11.65 44.12 38.59
CA ASN A 5 -10.47 43.93 37.76
C ASN A 5 -10.73 42.83 36.72
N ALA A 6 -10.56 43.17 35.45
CA ALA A 6 -10.52 42.25 34.32
C ALA A 6 -9.12 41.61 34.21
N ILE A 7 -9.05 40.28 34.15
CA ILE A 7 -7.82 39.54 33.84
C ILE A 7 -7.95 38.94 32.45
N ASN A 8 -7.11 39.45 31.55
CA ASN A 8 -6.99 39.13 30.14
C ASN A 8 -5.96 38.00 29.96
N GLY A 9 -6.41 36.76 29.81
CA GLY A 9 -5.55 35.59 29.59
C GLY A 9 -5.41 35.24 28.10
N LYS A 10 -4.43 35.83 27.42
CA LYS A 10 -4.04 35.43 26.05
C LYS A 10 -3.25 34.11 26.11
N SER A 11 -3.89 33.00 25.74
CA SER A 11 -3.20 31.74 25.48
C SER A 11 -2.61 31.72 24.06
N LYS A 12 -1.28 31.76 23.98
CA LYS A 12 -0.50 31.62 22.74
C LYS A 12 -0.64 30.19 22.21
N ARG A 13 -1.23 30.02 21.03
CA ARG A 13 -1.11 28.80 20.23
C ARG A 13 0.29 28.77 19.62
N ASN A 14 1.09 27.77 20.00
CA ASN A 14 2.35 27.47 19.33
C ASN A 14 2.06 26.84 17.97
N SER A 15 2.54 27.53 16.94
CA SER A 15 2.56 27.09 15.54
C SER A 15 3.49 25.89 15.40
N CYS A 16 2.99 24.84 14.75
CA CYS A 16 3.74 23.66 14.36
C CYS A 16 4.75 24.06 13.27
N ASN A 17 6.04 23.88 13.52
CA ASN A 17 7.07 24.08 12.52
C ASN A 17 7.09 22.89 11.56
N GLU A 18 6.79 23.17 10.29
CA GLU A 18 7.07 22.30 9.15
C GLU A 18 8.59 22.10 9.03
N THR A 19 9.06 20.89 9.33
CA THR A 19 10.42 20.47 8.98
C THR A 19 10.45 20.15 7.48
N LYS A 20 11.22 20.97 6.77
CA LYS A 20 11.49 20.86 5.33
C LYS A 20 12.28 19.58 5.05
N ASP A 21 11.84 18.85 4.02
CA ASP A 21 12.57 17.73 3.42
C ASP A 21 13.91 18.22 2.86
N GLU A 22 15.02 17.84 3.51
CA GLU A 22 16.35 17.94 2.92
C GLU A 22 16.71 16.66 2.16
N PRO A 23 17.24 16.75 0.92
CA PRO A 23 17.74 15.59 0.20
C PRO A 23 19.04 15.09 0.85
N LEU A 24 19.01 13.88 1.41
CA LEU A 24 20.20 13.22 1.93
C LEU A 24 21.14 12.81 0.79
N ARG A 25 22.37 13.34 0.86
CA ARG A 25 23.48 12.98 -0.04
C ARG A 25 23.95 11.54 0.22
N PRO A 26 24.41 10.80 -0.80
CA PRO A 26 24.99 9.48 -0.60
C PRO A 26 26.29 9.56 0.21
N TYR A 27 26.33 8.86 1.34
CA TYR A 27 27.54 8.58 2.10
C TYR A 27 28.29 7.45 1.40
N MET A 28 29.24 7.80 0.53
CA MET A 28 30.45 7.02 0.20
C MET A 28 31.32 7.90 -0.73
N SER A 29 32.24 8.69 -0.15
CA SER A 29 33.28 9.36 -0.91
C SER A 29 34.58 9.39 -0.10
N GLY A 30 35.55 8.57 -0.50
CA GLY A 30 36.87 8.55 0.12
C GLY A 30 37.76 7.45 -0.43
N LEU A 31 38.18 7.56 -1.70
CA LEU A 31 39.49 7.11 -2.18
C LEU A 31 39.74 7.72 -3.58
N GLU A 32 40.43 8.86 -3.57
CA GLU A 32 41.24 9.38 -4.69
C GLU A 32 42.48 8.46 -4.88
N LYS A 33 43.20 8.29 -6.01
CA LYS A 33 43.31 9.03 -7.29
C LYS A 33 44.21 8.25 -8.29
N GLN A 34 44.06 8.61 -9.58
CA GLN A 34 45.04 8.63 -10.71
C GLN A 34 45.43 7.31 -11.42
N LYS A 35 45.62 7.21 -12.76
CA LYS A 35 45.70 8.22 -13.86
C LYS A 35 45.57 7.56 -15.26
N GLU A 36 44.97 8.32 -16.19
CA GLU A 36 45.24 8.51 -17.64
C GLU A 36 45.42 7.34 -18.64
N GLY A 37 44.66 7.42 -19.75
CA GLY A 37 45.00 6.80 -21.04
C GLY A 37 43.77 6.65 -21.94
N GLY A 38 43.59 7.54 -22.93
CA GLY A 38 42.36 7.65 -23.72
C GLY A 38 42.21 6.70 -24.91
N GLN A 39 40.98 6.60 -25.42
CA GLN A 39 40.61 6.61 -26.85
C GLN A 39 39.08 6.41 -26.98
N ARG A 40 38.44 7.25 -27.81
CA ARG A 40 37.07 7.03 -28.33
C ARG A 40 37.08 5.84 -29.30
N PRO A 41 35.95 5.13 -29.46
CA PRO A 41 35.18 5.40 -30.67
C PRO A 41 33.66 5.46 -30.50
N SER A 42 33.09 6.22 -31.41
CA SER A 42 31.70 6.23 -31.88
C SER A 42 31.10 4.83 -32.08
N SER A 43 29.84 4.62 -31.66
CA SER A 43 28.80 4.14 -32.58
C SER A 43 27.41 4.00 -31.94
N SER A 44 26.42 4.33 -32.77
CA SER A 44 25.02 3.90 -32.76
C SER A 44 24.14 4.22 -31.56
N VAL A 45 23.43 5.35 -31.72
CA VAL A 45 22.05 5.54 -31.29
C VAL A 45 21.22 4.33 -31.73
N THR A 46 20.90 3.44 -30.79
CA THR A 46 19.78 2.50 -30.92
C THR A 46 18.60 3.11 -30.21
N LYS A 47 17.64 3.60 -31.01
CA LYS A 47 16.30 3.95 -30.55
C LYS A 47 15.67 2.68 -29.97
N TYR A 48 15.59 2.58 -28.64
CA TYR A 48 14.73 1.59 -28.01
C TYR A 48 13.28 2.04 -28.16
N SER A 49 12.68 1.54 -29.24
CA SER A 49 11.25 1.58 -29.47
C SER A 49 10.55 0.77 -28.38
N SER A 50 9.45 1.34 -27.91
CA SER A 50 8.54 0.84 -26.89
C SER A 50 8.08 -0.59 -27.15
N THR A 51 8.51 -1.49 -26.27
CA THR A 51 7.64 -2.49 -25.63
C THR A 51 8.27 -2.78 -24.27
N LYS A 52 7.55 -2.50 -23.18
CA LYS A 52 7.91 -2.94 -21.81
C LYS A 52 7.79 -4.47 -21.75
N ALA A 53 8.66 -5.15 -22.47
CA ALA A 53 8.86 -6.58 -22.35
C ALA A 53 9.59 -6.83 -21.03
N LEU A 54 8.94 -7.64 -20.22
CA LEU A 54 9.44 -8.28 -19.02
C LEU A 54 10.88 -8.80 -19.27
N SER A 55 11.89 -8.10 -18.76
CA SER A 55 13.24 -8.65 -18.64
C SER A 55 13.17 -9.69 -17.50
N TYR A 56 12.91 -10.93 -17.88
CA TYR A 56 12.81 -12.10 -17.02
C TYR A 56 13.99 -13.03 -17.33
N GLU A 57 15.19 -12.61 -16.94
CA GLU A 57 16.36 -13.49 -16.90
C GLU A 57 16.54 -13.99 -15.46
N GLY A 58 15.89 -15.11 -15.18
CA GLY A 58 15.95 -15.81 -13.91
C GLY A 58 14.88 -16.88 -13.90
N LEU A 59 15.30 -18.15 -13.90
CA LEU A 59 14.43 -19.32 -13.81
C LEU A 59 13.38 -19.08 -12.72
N LEU A 60 12.11 -19.03 -13.11
CA LEU A 60 10.97 -18.93 -12.19
C LEU A 60 11.03 -20.15 -11.25
N SER A 61 11.49 -19.95 -10.01
CA SER A 61 11.35 -21.00 -9.01
C SER A 61 9.85 -21.24 -8.79
N GLU A 62 9.47 -22.46 -8.43
CA GLU A 62 8.07 -22.81 -8.19
C GLU A 62 7.44 -21.86 -7.15
N GLU A 63 8.24 -21.40 -6.19
CA GLU A 63 7.85 -20.42 -5.18
C GLU A 63 7.62 -19.03 -5.74
N GLU A 64 8.44 -18.58 -6.70
CA GLU A 64 8.20 -17.31 -7.38
C GLU A 64 6.88 -17.34 -8.16
N LEU A 65 6.54 -18.48 -8.78
CA LEU A 65 5.24 -18.65 -9.42
C LEU A 65 4.07 -18.59 -8.43
N VAL A 66 4.22 -19.12 -7.21
CA VAL A 66 3.19 -18.98 -6.15
C VAL A 66 2.96 -17.50 -5.85
N VAL A 67 4.03 -16.73 -5.66
CA VAL A 67 3.93 -15.28 -5.40
C VAL A 67 3.25 -14.55 -6.56
N LEU A 68 3.62 -14.85 -7.81
CA LEU A 68 3.01 -14.22 -8.98
C LEU A 68 1.51 -14.53 -9.08
N ARG A 69 1.08 -15.76 -8.79
CA ARG A 69 -0.35 -16.13 -8.80
C ARG A 69 -1.17 -15.34 -7.79
N VAL A 70 -0.68 -15.22 -6.55
CA VAL A 70 -1.41 -14.48 -5.51
C VAL A 70 -1.42 -12.97 -5.78
N ILE A 71 -0.34 -12.42 -6.35
CA ILE A 71 -0.32 -11.02 -6.80
C ILE A 71 -1.36 -10.77 -7.89
N VAL A 72 -1.43 -11.65 -8.91
CA VAL A 72 -2.42 -11.53 -9.99
C VAL A 72 -3.84 -11.60 -9.42
N ALA A 73 -4.13 -12.57 -8.55
CA ALA A 73 -5.43 -12.70 -7.91
C ALA A 73 -5.79 -11.45 -7.10
N ARG A 74 -4.82 -10.89 -6.37
CA ARG A 74 -5.00 -9.66 -5.59
C ARG A 74 -5.25 -8.43 -6.45
N GLU A 75 -4.49 -8.23 -7.54
CA GLU A 75 -4.73 -7.11 -8.46
C GLU A 75 -6.13 -7.21 -9.09
N ALA A 76 -6.55 -8.41 -9.51
CA ALA A 76 -7.91 -8.63 -9.99
C ALA A 76 -8.98 -8.31 -8.92
N GLY A 77 -8.72 -8.64 -7.65
CA GLY A 77 -9.60 -8.27 -6.54
C GLY A 77 -9.69 -6.76 -6.30
N LEU A 78 -8.60 -6.02 -6.50
CA LEU A 78 -8.60 -4.56 -6.41
C LEU A 78 -9.37 -3.90 -7.56
N ASP A 79 -9.27 -4.47 -8.76
CA ASP A 79 -10.03 -4.00 -9.93
C ASP A 79 -11.52 -4.26 -9.76
N GLU A 80 -11.89 -5.41 -9.19
CA GLU A 80 -13.28 -5.72 -8.82
C GLU A 80 -13.81 -4.78 -7.73
N LEU A 81 -12.99 -4.49 -6.71
CA LEU A 81 -13.36 -3.52 -5.67
C LEU A 81 -13.58 -2.12 -6.25
N LEU A 82 -12.73 -1.69 -7.18
CA LEU A 82 -12.93 -0.44 -7.91
C LEU A 82 -14.25 -0.44 -8.67
N ARG A 83 -14.59 -1.54 -9.37
CA ARG A 83 -15.86 -1.70 -10.08
C ARG A 83 -17.05 -1.51 -9.12
N CYS A 84 -17.01 -2.14 -7.94
CA CYS A 84 -18.03 -1.96 -6.91
C CYS A 84 -18.13 -0.50 -6.44
N CYS A 85 -16.99 0.16 -6.22
CA CYS A 85 -16.93 1.57 -5.81
C CYS A 85 -17.48 2.54 -6.87
N CYS A 86 -17.50 2.13 -8.13
CA CYS A 86 -17.96 2.91 -9.29
C CYS A 86 -19.36 2.50 -9.79
N SER A 87 -20.07 1.60 -9.11
CA SER A 87 -21.39 1.10 -9.54
C SER A 87 -22.50 2.16 -9.39
N PHE A 88 -22.44 2.96 -8.33
CA PHE A 88 -23.42 3.99 -7.94
C PHE A 88 -24.86 3.48 -7.85
N GLN A 89 -25.04 2.21 -7.49
CA GLN A 89 -26.34 1.59 -7.23
C GLN A 89 -26.56 1.47 -5.71
N ASP A 90 -27.80 1.70 -5.25
CA ASP A 90 -28.12 1.77 -3.81
C ASP A 90 -28.06 0.43 -3.08
N ASP A 91 -28.18 -0.69 -3.80
CA ASP A 91 -28.20 -2.06 -3.27
C ASP A 91 -26.80 -2.70 -3.15
N GLN A 92 -25.75 -2.06 -3.68
CA GLN A 92 -24.42 -2.66 -3.82
C GLN A 92 -23.53 -2.65 -2.56
N ARG A 93 -24.10 -2.31 -1.39
CA ARG A 93 -23.32 -2.18 -0.14
C ARG A 93 -22.73 -3.52 0.29
N VAL A 94 -23.49 -4.60 0.13
CA VAL A 94 -23.06 -5.95 0.52
C VAL A 94 -21.93 -6.41 -0.41
N GLU A 95 -22.09 -6.33 -1.73
CA GLU A 95 -21.01 -6.73 -2.66
C GLU A 95 -19.76 -5.88 -2.48
N LEU A 96 -19.90 -4.59 -2.15
CA LEU A 96 -18.76 -3.72 -1.86
C LEU A 96 -18.00 -4.20 -0.62
N LEU A 97 -18.71 -4.50 0.48
CA LEU A 97 -18.10 -5.00 1.72
C LEU A 97 -17.47 -6.38 1.52
N GLU A 98 -18.12 -7.28 0.79
CA GLU A 98 -17.57 -8.59 0.41
C GLU A 98 -16.30 -8.43 -0.42
N SER A 99 -16.28 -7.51 -1.38
CA SER A 99 -15.09 -7.23 -2.19
C SER A 99 -13.95 -6.64 -1.35
N LEU A 100 -14.24 -5.81 -0.33
CA LEU A 100 -13.24 -5.31 0.60
C LEU A 100 -12.63 -6.44 1.43
N ILE A 101 -13.46 -7.32 1.98
CA ILE A 101 -13.01 -8.50 2.75
C ILE A 101 -12.15 -9.40 1.86
N ARG A 102 -12.60 -9.65 0.63
CA ARG A 102 -11.85 -10.46 -0.35
C ARG A 102 -10.47 -9.87 -0.66
N VAL A 103 -10.36 -8.56 -0.84
CA VAL A 103 -9.05 -7.89 -1.05
C VAL A 103 -8.16 -8.04 0.18
N ARG A 104 -8.72 -8.04 1.39
CA ARG A 104 -7.97 -8.29 2.63
C ARG A 104 -7.43 -9.71 2.68
N ASP A 105 -8.24 -10.72 2.37
CA ASP A 105 -7.81 -12.12 2.31
C ASP A 105 -6.72 -12.34 1.27
N LEU A 106 -6.89 -11.75 0.08
CA LEU A 106 -5.88 -11.78 -1.00
C LEU A 106 -4.59 -11.06 -0.58
N SER A 107 -4.69 -10.00 0.22
CA SER A 107 -3.53 -9.29 0.77
C SER A 107 -2.77 -10.15 1.77
N LEU A 108 -3.47 -10.86 2.67
CA LEU A 108 -2.83 -11.82 3.58
C LEU A 108 -2.11 -12.92 2.81
N ALA A 109 -2.81 -13.57 1.86
CA ALA A 109 -2.21 -14.61 1.03
C ALA A 109 -0.99 -14.12 0.24
N THR A 110 -1.00 -12.85 -0.18
CA THR A 110 0.15 -12.27 -0.88
C THR A 110 1.34 -12.03 0.05
N VAL A 111 1.11 -11.51 1.26
CA VAL A 111 2.19 -11.33 2.24
C VAL A 111 2.77 -12.68 2.65
N ASP A 112 1.93 -13.68 2.91
CA ASP A 112 2.36 -15.04 3.26
C ASP A 112 3.24 -15.65 2.16
N ALA A 113 2.83 -15.55 0.90
CA ALA A 113 3.60 -16.07 -0.23
C ALA A 113 4.95 -15.34 -0.39
N ILE A 114 4.98 -14.01 -0.28
CA ILE A 114 6.21 -13.22 -0.38
C ILE A 114 7.16 -13.56 0.77
N ALA A 115 6.64 -13.70 1.99
CA ALA A 115 7.43 -14.08 3.16
C ALA A 115 8.02 -15.49 3.02
N GLY A 116 7.21 -16.46 2.58
CA GLY A 116 7.66 -17.84 2.32
C GLY A 116 8.71 -17.93 1.21
N TRP A 117 8.53 -17.17 0.12
CA TRP A 117 9.54 -17.05 -0.95
C TRP A 117 10.84 -16.45 -0.43
N ARG A 118 10.77 -15.38 0.37
CA ARG A 118 11.94 -14.70 0.91
C ARG A 118 12.75 -15.58 1.87
N ARG A 119 12.09 -16.40 2.69
CA ARG A 119 12.74 -17.31 3.65
C ARG A 119 13.72 -18.28 2.99
N ARG A 120 13.45 -18.66 1.74
CA ARG A 120 14.29 -19.60 0.97
C ARG A 120 15.48 -18.92 0.30
N MET A 121 15.63 -17.61 0.44
CA MET A 121 16.71 -16.85 -0.16
C MET A 121 17.92 -16.76 0.77
N ILE A 122 19.11 -16.98 0.20
CA ILE A 122 20.38 -16.73 0.90
C ILE A 122 20.60 -15.22 1.11
N GLN A 123 20.19 -14.41 0.13
CA GLN A 123 20.27 -12.95 0.19
C GLN A 123 18.87 -12.34 0.13
N ILE A 124 18.50 -11.59 1.16
CA ILE A 124 17.20 -10.93 1.26
C ILE A 124 17.11 -9.82 0.20
N ARG A 125 16.11 -9.93 -0.66
CA ARG A 125 15.77 -8.93 -1.68
C ARG A 125 14.26 -8.65 -1.71
N PRO A 126 13.82 -7.49 -2.23
CA PRO A 126 12.40 -7.20 -2.37
C PRO A 126 11.82 -7.99 -3.55
N PHE A 127 10.58 -8.47 -3.40
CA PHE A 127 9.85 -9.04 -4.52
C PHE A 127 9.45 -7.92 -5.48
N ARG A 128 9.96 -7.94 -6.71
CA ARG A 128 9.70 -6.89 -7.70
C ARG A 128 8.55 -7.28 -8.62
N TRP A 129 7.50 -6.46 -8.63
CA TRP A 129 6.41 -6.53 -9.60
C TRP A 129 6.40 -5.24 -10.42
N ARG A 130 6.53 -5.36 -11.75
CA ARG A 130 6.63 -4.19 -12.66
C ARG A 130 7.68 -3.17 -12.20
N ASN A 131 8.86 -3.67 -11.79
CA ASN A 131 9.99 -2.90 -11.26
C ASN A 131 9.75 -2.17 -9.93
N MET A 132 8.72 -2.56 -9.16
CA MET A 132 8.42 -1.96 -7.86
C MET A 132 8.40 -3.05 -6.78
N ASN A 133 8.84 -2.70 -5.57
CA ASN A 133 8.65 -3.58 -4.41
C ASN A 133 7.15 -3.74 -4.16
N TYR A 134 6.62 -4.93 -4.41
CA TYR A 134 5.17 -5.16 -4.36
C TYR A 134 4.63 -5.06 -2.93
N ALA A 135 5.30 -5.67 -1.96
CA ALA A 135 4.91 -5.57 -0.55
C ALA A 135 4.88 -4.09 -0.10
N LEU A 136 5.83 -3.27 -0.55
CA LEU A 136 5.83 -1.85 -0.24
C LEU A 136 4.67 -1.09 -0.91
N LYS A 137 4.35 -1.40 -2.17
CA LYS A 137 3.18 -0.86 -2.89
C LYS A 137 1.89 -1.16 -2.14
N MET A 138 1.77 -2.37 -1.57
CA MET A 138 0.57 -2.84 -0.90
C MET A 138 0.05 -1.89 0.16
N THR A 139 0.95 -1.20 0.87
CA THR A 139 0.59 -0.18 1.87
C THR A 139 -0.42 0.82 1.31
N SER A 140 -0.32 1.22 0.04
CA SER A 140 -1.17 2.26 -0.55
C SER A 140 -2.37 1.78 -1.38
N ASP A 141 -2.57 0.47 -1.59
CA ASP A 141 -3.54 -0.01 -2.59
C ASP A 141 -5.01 0.33 -2.28
N LEU A 142 -5.38 0.54 -1.01
CA LEU A 142 -6.73 0.94 -0.61
C LEU A 142 -6.90 2.46 -0.47
N ASP A 143 -5.89 3.27 -0.79
CA ASP A 143 -5.98 4.73 -0.64
C ASP A 143 -7.09 5.33 -1.52
N PHE A 144 -7.45 4.68 -2.63
CA PHE A 144 -8.56 5.11 -3.48
C PHE A 144 -9.91 4.96 -2.77
N VAL A 145 -10.11 3.92 -1.95
CA VAL A 145 -11.36 3.69 -1.20
C VAL A 145 -11.68 4.87 -0.28
N SER A 146 -10.64 5.56 0.24
CA SER A 146 -10.81 6.79 1.05
C SER A 146 -11.49 7.96 0.32
N LYS A 147 -11.65 7.85 -1.01
CA LYS A 147 -12.32 8.83 -1.87
C LYS A 147 -13.70 8.36 -2.37
N SER A 148 -14.06 7.09 -2.16
CA SER A 148 -15.35 6.57 -2.61
C SER A 148 -16.47 6.95 -1.65
N GLN A 149 -17.51 7.59 -2.18
CA GLN A 149 -18.70 7.92 -1.41
C GLN A 149 -19.48 6.66 -1.04
N LEU A 150 -19.57 5.69 -1.97
CA LEU A 150 -20.23 4.41 -1.73
C LEU A 150 -19.53 3.60 -0.63
N ALA A 151 -18.20 3.50 -0.69
CA ALA A 151 -17.46 2.79 0.35
C ALA A 151 -17.64 3.46 1.72
N THR A 152 -17.59 4.79 1.76
CA THR A 152 -17.84 5.56 3.00
C THR A 152 -19.26 5.30 3.53
N ALA A 153 -20.27 5.27 2.65
CA ALA A 153 -21.65 5.01 3.03
C ALA A 153 -21.87 3.55 3.49
N ALA A 154 -21.24 2.58 2.84
CA ALA A 154 -21.31 1.17 3.20
C ALA A 154 -20.66 0.86 4.56
N MET A 155 -19.72 1.70 5.00
CA MET A 155 -19.05 1.59 6.30
C MET A 155 -19.65 2.53 7.36
N ASP A 156 -20.91 2.92 7.22
CA ASP A 156 -21.62 3.83 8.15
C ASP A 156 -20.85 5.14 8.43
N GLY A 157 -20.22 5.71 7.40
CA GLY A 157 -19.46 6.95 7.49
C GLY A 157 -18.02 6.77 7.98
N VAL A 158 -17.60 5.56 8.35
CA VAL A 158 -16.21 5.27 8.71
C VAL A 158 -15.33 5.38 7.47
N ARG A 159 -14.32 6.24 7.56
CA ARG A 159 -13.26 6.30 6.56
C ARG A 159 -12.15 5.34 6.97
N LEU A 160 -11.80 4.42 6.09
CA LEU A 160 -10.62 3.58 6.29
C LEU A 160 -9.38 4.48 6.36
N PRO A 161 -8.64 4.47 7.48
CA PRO A 161 -7.39 5.21 7.56
C PRO A 161 -6.42 4.67 6.52
N ARG A 162 -5.77 5.59 5.83
CA ARG A 162 -4.84 5.29 4.73
C ARG A 162 -3.66 4.47 5.22
N ARG A 163 -3.12 3.66 4.29
CA ARG A 163 -1.78 3.06 4.26
C ARG A 163 -1.58 1.57 4.63
N ASN A 164 -2.60 0.76 4.84
CA ASN A 164 -2.40 -0.70 4.81
C ASN A 164 -3.72 -1.46 4.47
N PRO A 165 -3.73 -2.45 3.55
CA PRO A 165 -4.90 -3.27 3.27
C PRO A 165 -5.33 -4.17 4.44
N LEU A 166 -4.48 -4.30 5.46
CA LEU A 166 -4.73 -5.08 6.67
C LEU A 166 -5.23 -4.24 7.84
N SER A 167 -5.08 -2.91 7.76
CA SER A 167 -5.49 -1.98 8.79
C SER A 167 -6.98 -2.09 9.10
N THR A 168 -7.32 -2.09 10.38
CA THR A 168 -8.70 -2.08 10.85
C THR A 168 -9.23 -0.67 11.06
N ILE A 169 -10.49 -0.55 11.49
CA ILE A 169 -11.19 0.71 11.75
C ILE A 169 -10.31 1.64 12.60
N GLY A 170 -10.25 2.91 12.19
CA GLY A 170 -9.41 3.93 12.82
C GLY A 170 -9.67 4.04 14.33
N GLY A 171 -8.67 3.67 15.13
CA GLY A 171 -8.72 3.70 16.60
C GLY A 171 -8.20 2.42 17.25
N LEU A 172 -8.49 1.26 16.66
CA LEU A 172 -7.94 -0.04 17.10
C LEU A 172 -6.45 -0.15 16.75
N ASP A 173 -6.10 0.09 15.49
CA ASP A 173 -4.70 0.02 15.02
C ASP A 173 -3.75 0.99 15.72
N GLN A 174 -4.23 2.16 16.14
CA GLN A 174 -3.39 3.20 16.77
C GLN A 174 -3.01 2.81 18.21
N SER A 175 -4.00 2.33 18.97
CA SER A 175 -3.81 1.80 20.33
C SER A 175 -2.95 0.55 20.29
N MET A 176 -3.20 -0.31 19.31
CA MET A 176 -2.42 -1.52 19.12
C MET A 176 -0.99 -1.25 18.63
N ARG A 177 -0.73 -0.23 17.79
CA ARG A 177 0.62 0.14 17.35
C ARG A 177 1.57 0.45 18.52
N ALA A 178 1.08 1.10 19.57
CA ALA A 178 1.88 1.43 20.74
C ALA A 178 2.28 0.18 21.54
N PHE A 179 1.36 -0.79 21.70
CA PHE A 179 1.65 -2.09 22.30
C PHE A 179 2.56 -2.94 21.41
N TRP A 180 2.29 -2.96 20.10
CA TRP A 180 3.02 -3.79 19.15
C TRP A 180 4.44 -3.34 18.91
N ALA A 181 4.75 -2.04 19.01
CA ALA A 181 6.12 -1.54 18.92
C ALA A 181 7.05 -2.12 20.02
N ILE A 182 6.48 -2.60 21.12
CA ILE A 182 7.21 -3.19 22.26
C ILE A 182 7.39 -4.71 22.06
N GLU A 183 6.50 -5.38 21.32
CA GLU A 183 6.45 -6.85 21.14
C GLU A 183 6.60 -7.29 19.68
N MET A 184 7.25 -6.49 18.82
CA MET A 184 7.53 -6.91 17.45
C MET A 184 8.42 -8.17 17.47
N PRO A 185 8.04 -9.26 16.77
CA PRO A 185 8.95 -10.38 16.55
C PRO A 185 10.24 -9.89 15.89
N GLU A 186 11.35 -10.57 16.15
CA GLU A 186 12.58 -10.32 15.40
C GLU A 186 12.35 -10.56 13.90
N GLU A 187 13.12 -9.86 13.08
CA GLU A 187 12.91 -9.80 11.63
C GLU A 187 13.12 -11.18 10.98
N GLU A 188 14.06 -11.93 11.54
CA GLU A 188 14.44 -13.29 11.17
C GLU A 188 13.29 -14.28 11.45
N ASP A 189 12.64 -14.14 12.60
CA ASP A 189 11.55 -15.02 13.05
C ASP A 189 10.25 -14.77 12.28
N LEU A 190 10.04 -13.55 11.81
CA LEU A 190 8.78 -13.15 11.20
C LEU A 190 8.44 -13.96 9.94
N SER A 191 9.45 -14.26 9.13
CA SER A 191 9.28 -15.08 7.92
C SER A 191 8.87 -16.51 8.25
N VAL A 192 9.37 -17.06 9.36
CA VAL A 192 9.04 -18.39 9.87
C VAL A 192 7.63 -18.42 10.46
N LEU A 193 7.25 -17.39 11.21
CA LEU A 193 5.94 -17.28 11.85
C LEU A 193 4.81 -17.14 10.82
N LEU A 194 5.01 -16.34 9.77
CA LEU A 194 4.05 -16.20 8.67
C LEU A 194 3.84 -17.52 7.92
N ASP A 195 4.93 -18.22 7.62
CA ASP A 195 4.90 -19.50 6.91
C ASP A 195 4.25 -20.60 7.75
N SER A 196 4.55 -20.64 9.06
CA SER A 196 3.96 -21.58 10.01
C SER A 196 2.46 -21.33 10.23
N ALA A 197 2.00 -20.09 10.02
CA ALA A 197 0.58 -19.78 9.99
C ALA A 197 -0.11 -20.29 8.69
N SER A 198 0.65 -20.60 7.65
CA SER A 198 0.16 -21.04 6.34
C SER A 198 0.21 -22.57 6.12
N PHE A 199 1.16 -23.28 6.76
CA PHE A 199 1.32 -24.73 6.65
C PHE A 199 0.86 -25.50 7.91
N ALA A 200 -0.36 -26.07 7.87
CA ALA A 200 -0.64 -27.51 8.11
C ALA A 200 -2.12 -27.79 8.48
N PRO A 201 -2.66 -28.97 8.08
CA PRO A 201 -3.95 -29.50 8.55
C PRO A 201 -3.91 -30.06 9.98
N SER A 202 -2.84 -29.84 10.74
CA SER A 202 -2.67 -30.35 12.11
C SER A 202 -3.07 -29.31 13.15
N HIS A 203 -4.30 -29.40 13.66
CA HIS A 203 -4.86 -28.94 14.96
C HIS A 203 -4.48 -27.59 15.62
N VAL A 204 -3.50 -26.83 15.13
CA VAL A 204 -3.06 -25.54 15.67
C VAL A 204 -2.94 -24.56 14.49
N SER A 205 -4.08 -24.12 13.98
CA SER A 205 -4.11 -22.97 13.07
C SER A 205 -3.87 -21.70 13.89
N VAL A 206 -2.87 -20.90 13.51
CA VAL A 206 -2.74 -19.53 14.02
C VAL A 206 -4.04 -18.78 13.74
N ASP A 207 -4.60 -18.13 14.76
CA ASP A 207 -5.86 -17.40 14.63
C ASP A 207 -5.72 -16.23 13.63
N LEU A 208 -6.82 -15.87 12.97
CA LEU A 208 -6.84 -14.82 11.95
C LEU A 208 -6.28 -13.47 12.45
N PRO A 209 -6.63 -12.97 13.67
CA PRO A 209 -5.99 -11.79 14.23
C PRO A 209 -4.46 -11.87 14.29
N SER A 210 -3.90 -12.98 14.74
CA SER A 210 -2.44 -13.20 14.77
C SER A 210 -1.82 -13.20 13.36
N LYS A 211 -2.49 -13.80 12.36
CA LYS A 211 -2.04 -13.74 10.96
C LYS A 211 -1.98 -12.32 10.43
N ILE A 212 -3.03 -11.54 10.66
CA ILE A 212 -3.11 -10.13 10.27
C ILE A 212 -1.95 -9.35 10.91
N ARG A 213 -1.71 -9.55 12.21
CA ARG A 213 -0.62 -8.91 12.93
C ARG A 213 0.75 -9.22 12.31
N LEU A 214 1.04 -10.49 12.05
CA LEU A 214 2.32 -10.89 11.45
C LEU A 214 2.50 -10.27 10.06
N ALA A 215 1.44 -10.20 9.27
CA ALA A 215 1.49 -9.64 7.93
C ALA A 215 1.68 -8.11 7.96
N GLU A 216 1.06 -7.41 8.92
CA GLU A 216 1.32 -5.99 9.18
C GLU A 216 2.78 -5.75 9.58
N CYS A 217 3.31 -6.58 10.49
CA CYS A 217 4.71 -6.51 10.90
C CYS A 217 5.64 -6.62 9.69
N PHE A 218 5.35 -7.54 8.77
CA PHE A 218 6.17 -7.77 7.59
C PHE A 218 6.22 -6.55 6.69
N LEU A 219 5.06 -5.92 6.46
CA LEU A 219 4.96 -4.68 5.69
C LEU A 219 5.73 -3.53 6.37
N LEU A 220 5.69 -3.41 7.70
CA LEU A 220 6.46 -2.41 8.45
C LEU A 220 7.98 -2.62 8.35
N TYR A 221 8.44 -3.87 8.46
CA TYR A 221 9.87 -4.18 8.22
C TYR A 221 10.27 -3.88 6.78
N GLU A 222 9.38 -4.14 5.82
CA GLU A 222 9.63 -3.79 4.42
C GLU A 222 9.81 -2.26 4.23
N GLU A 223 8.94 -1.45 4.86
CA GLU A 223 9.10 0.00 4.88
C GLU A 223 10.38 0.45 5.59
N ARG A 224 10.78 -0.24 6.67
CA ARG A 224 12.03 0.08 7.39
C ARG A 224 13.26 -0.20 6.53
N ARG A 225 13.29 -1.31 5.79
CA ARG A 225 14.42 -1.71 4.93
C ARG A 225 14.55 -0.86 3.68
N TYR A 226 13.43 -0.61 2.99
CA TYR A 226 13.43 -0.02 1.64
C TYR A 226 12.90 1.41 1.60
N GLY A 227 12.56 1.99 2.75
CA GLY A 227 11.92 3.29 2.86
C GLY A 227 10.41 3.20 2.63
N LYS A 228 9.71 4.31 2.85
CA LYS A 228 8.25 4.38 2.70
C LYS A 228 7.85 4.49 1.24
N PHE A 229 6.70 3.90 0.89
CA PHE A 229 6.08 4.15 -0.40
C PHE A 229 5.65 5.62 -0.51
N SER A 230 6.11 6.30 -1.57
CA SER A 230 5.88 7.73 -1.70
C SER A 230 4.41 8.05 -1.99
N ARG A 231 3.92 9.18 -1.46
CA ARG A 231 2.56 9.65 -1.77
C ARG A 231 2.36 9.92 -3.26
N GLY A 232 3.42 10.39 -3.94
CA GLY A 232 3.39 10.64 -5.39
C GLY A 232 3.18 9.35 -6.18
N GLN A 233 3.84 8.26 -5.80
CA GLN A 233 3.64 6.95 -6.42
C GLN A 233 2.26 6.38 -6.13
N ALA A 234 1.77 6.52 -4.90
CA ALA A 234 0.40 6.12 -4.54
C ALA A 234 -0.65 6.89 -5.36
N ALA A 235 -0.46 8.21 -5.50
CA ALA A 235 -1.35 9.06 -6.29
C ALA A 235 -1.27 8.79 -7.81
N ALA A 236 -0.21 8.12 -8.27
CA ALA A 236 -0.06 7.73 -9.66
C ALA A 236 -0.88 6.47 -10.01
N ASP A 237 -1.42 5.76 -9.02
CA ASP A 237 -2.29 4.59 -9.26
C ASP A 237 -3.49 5.01 -10.11
N HIS A 238 -3.69 4.27 -11.21
CA HIS A 238 -4.79 4.47 -12.12
C HIS A 238 -6.17 4.32 -11.45
N ARG A 239 -6.32 3.43 -10.46
CA ARG A 239 -7.60 3.17 -9.78
C ARG A 239 -8.10 4.41 -9.04
N LEU A 240 -7.18 5.16 -8.42
CA LEU A 240 -7.50 6.43 -7.79
C LEU A 240 -7.99 7.47 -8.81
N LYS A 241 -7.30 7.58 -9.94
CA LYS A 241 -7.68 8.53 -11.01
C LYS A 241 -9.04 8.17 -11.60
N GLU A 242 -9.26 6.88 -11.86
CA GLU A 242 -10.51 6.36 -12.40
C GLU A 242 -11.67 6.59 -11.44
N LEU A 243 -11.53 6.25 -10.15
CA LEU A 243 -12.57 6.49 -9.16
C LEU A 243 -12.92 7.99 -9.08
N VAL A 244 -11.92 8.87 -8.99
CA VAL A 244 -12.14 10.31 -8.90
C VAL A 244 -12.87 10.84 -10.13
N GLN A 245 -12.51 10.35 -11.32
CA GLN A 245 -13.21 10.70 -12.56
C GLN A 245 -14.67 10.23 -12.53
N LYS A 246 -14.92 8.97 -12.18
CA LYS A 246 -16.28 8.40 -12.13
C LYS A 246 -17.18 9.07 -11.11
N GLU A 247 -16.66 9.38 -9.92
CA GLU A 247 -17.35 10.14 -8.88
C GLU A 247 -17.74 11.54 -9.37
N ALA A 248 -16.85 12.21 -10.11
CA ALA A 248 -17.13 13.53 -10.69
C ALA A 248 -18.20 13.44 -11.80
N GLU A 249 -18.11 12.45 -12.69
CA GLU A 249 -19.11 12.18 -13.73
C GLU A 249 -20.50 11.92 -13.12
N TYR A 250 -20.56 11.06 -12.10
CA TYR A 250 -21.81 10.74 -11.38
C TYR A 250 -22.39 11.98 -10.70
N SER A 251 -21.56 12.72 -9.94
CA SER A 251 -21.99 13.95 -9.26
C SER A 251 -22.49 15.02 -10.23
N SER A 252 -21.87 15.15 -11.40
CA SER A 252 -22.30 16.07 -12.45
C SER A 252 -23.67 15.66 -13.01
N LYS A 253 -23.84 14.38 -13.38
CA LYS A 253 -25.13 13.85 -13.86
C LYS A 253 -26.25 14.01 -12.83
N ALA A 254 -25.98 13.72 -11.56
CA ALA A 254 -26.96 13.86 -10.49
C ALA A 254 -27.39 15.31 -10.25
N ARG A 255 -26.49 16.29 -10.44
CA ARG A 255 -26.79 17.72 -10.22
C ARG A 255 -27.44 18.41 -11.41
N PHE A 256 -27.01 18.07 -12.62
CA PHE A 256 -27.41 18.80 -13.84
C PHE A 256 -28.42 18.02 -14.70
N GLY A 257 -28.72 16.77 -14.35
CA GLY A 257 -29.69 15.93 -15.05
C GLY A 257 -29.20 15.45 -16.41
N ALA A 258 -29.49 14.18 -16.72
CA ALA A 258 -29.58 13.78 -18.12
C ALA A 258 -30.74 14.58 -18.71
N SER A 259 -30.49 15.35 -19.76
CA SER A 259 -31.55 15.76 -20.67
C SER A 259 -32.11 14.47 -21.26
N GLU A 260 -33.29 14.04 -20.81
CA GLU A 260 -34.06 13.10 -21.62
C GLU A 260 -34.37 13.82 -22.94
N PRO A 261 -34.00 13.27 -24.10
CA PRO A 261 -34.59 13.72 -25.34
C PRO A 261 -36.06 13.28 -25.30
N GLU A 262 -36.96 14.23 -25.04
CA GLU A 262 -38.39 14.04 -25.26
C GLU A 262 -38.59 13.55 -26.70
N THR A 263 -39.19 12.36 -26.81
CA THR A 263 -39.70 11.77 -28.05
C THR A 263 -40.83 12.59 -28.66
#